data_AF-A0A3T0RQQ2-F1
#
_entry.id   AF-A0A3T0RQQ2-F1
#
_cell.length_a   1.000
_cell.length_b   1.000
_cell.length_c   1.000
_cell.angle_alpha   90.00
_cell.angle_beta   90.00
_cell.angle_gamma   90.00
#
_symmetry.space_group_name_H-M   'P 1'
#
loop_
_entity.id
_entity.type
_entity.pdbx_description
1 polymer ?
#
loop_
_entity_poly.entity_id
_entity_poly.type
_entity_poly.pdbx_seq_one_letter_code
_entity_poly.pdbx_strand_id
1 'polypeptide(L)'
;MKNILIAFILVSSTFVANANAQRSDIKLDVNSELAKFESEMDPCRTVIITNNLIRMGKAEVKAVDALINALTDTKISNSSKGSAAMALGYIGNTRALPELQKTAESTSDAWLKSISQDAISAIAGDYNPGEKVYVYSFAVKKTKMDCEAGTSEIIK
;
A
#
# COMPACT_ATOMS: atom_id res chain seq x y z
N MET A 1 58.14 -46.34 4.42
CA MET A 1 57.21 -46.29 3.27
C MET A 1 56.20 -45.18 3.56
N LYS A 2 56.46 -43.94 3.11
CA LYS A 2 55.77 -43.24 1.99
C LYS A 2 54.23 -43.28 2.12
N ASN A 3 53.58 -42.17 2.52
CA ASN A 3 52.80 -41.22 1.68
C ASN A 3 51.38 -41.75 1.34
N ILE A 4 50.22 -41.13 1.66
CA ILE A 4 49.70 -39.82 1.20
C ILE A 4 48.41 -39.42 1.98
N LEU A 5 48.23 -38.09 2.02
CA LEU A 5 47.22 -37.18 2.56
C LEU A 5 45.91 -37.08 1.71
N ILE A 6 44.70 -37.05 2.31
CA ILE A 6 43.45 -36.37 1.83
C ILE A 6 42.52 -36.19 3.09
N ALA A 7 42.33 -35.02 3.70
CA ALA A 7 41.58 -33.80 3.34
C ALA A 7 40.03 -33.90 3.43
N PHE A 8 39.46 -33.06 4.32
CA PHE A 8 38.12 -32.45 4.32
C PHE A 8 36.85 -33.33 4.34
N ILE A 9 35.96 -33.05 5.32
CA ILE A 9 34.62 -32.43 5.12
C ILE A 9 34.14 -31.93 6.50
N LEU A 10 34.18 -30.61 6.67
CA LEU A 10 33.27 -29.88 7.55
C LEU A 10 31.91 -29.80 6.87
N VAL A 11 30.87 -29.50 7.67
CA VAL A 11 29.50 -29.11 7.30
C VAL A 11 28.45 -30.22 7.41
N SER A 12 27.74 -30.21 8.54
CA SER A 12 26.28 -30.11 8.58
C SER A 12 25.90 -29.85 10.04
N SER A 13 25.08 -28.89 10.42
CA SER A 13 24.35 -27.88 9.67
C SER A 13 23.86 -26.91 10.74
N THR A 14 24.10 -25.64 10.50
CA THR A 14 23.37 -24.52 11.06
C THR A 14 21.86 -24.80 11.00
N PHE A 15 21.28 -25.29 12.10
CA PHE A 15 19.83 -25.43 12.25
C PHE A 15 19.31 -24.59 13.42
N VAL A 16 19.86 -23.38 13.59
CA VAL A 16 19.14 -22.24 14.21
C VAL A 16 19.63 -20.94 13.56
N ALA A 17 19.52 -20.87 12.24
CA ALA A 17 19.38 -19.61 11.52
C ALA A 17 18.31 -19.91 10.49
N ASN A 18 17.06 -19.47 10.67
CA ASN A 18 16.67 -18.23 10.04
C ASN A 18 15.16 -18.00 10.32
N ALA A 19 14.82 -17.30 11.39
CA ALA A 19 13.49 -16.68 11.54
C ALA A 19 13.56 -15.15 11.44
N ASN A 20 14.71 -14.60 11.02
CA ASN A 20 14.96 -13.16 11.04
C ASN A 20 15.71 -12.64 9.79
N ALA A 21 15.87 -13.44 8.73
CA ALA A 21 16.49 -12.99 7.47
C ALA A 21 15.47 -12.54 6.42
N GLN A 22 14.37 -11.91 6.83
CA GLN A 22 13.49 -11.21 5.91
C GLN A 22 12.78 -10.05 6.61
N ARG A 23 13.52 -9.15 7.24
CA ARG A 23 13.00 -7.79 7.42
C ARG A 23 13.45 -7.00 6.20
N SER A 24 12.77 -7.24 5.08
CA SER A 24 12.77 -6.29 3.96
C SER A 24 12.53 -4.90 4.55
N ASP A 25 13.27 -3.91 4.07
CA ASP A 25 13.08 -2.53 4.52
C ASP A 25 11.61 -2.17 4.23
N ILE A 26 10.78 -2.05 5.26
CA ILE A 26 9.33 -1.81 5.12
C ILE A 26 9.05 -0.56 4.29
N LYS A 27 9.97 0.41 4.28
CA LYS A 27 9.91 1.58 3.40
C LYS A 27 10.11 1.18 1.94
N LEU A 28 11.07 0.30 1.65
CA LEU A 28 11.31 -0.26 0.32
C LEU A 28 10.09 -1.05 -0.15
N ASP A 29 9.46 -1.83 0.74
CA ASP A 29 8.26 -2.59 0.39
C ASP A 29 7.08 -1.68 0.05
N VAL A 30 6.81 -0.65 0.88
CA VAL A 30 5.77 0.35 0.61
C VAL A 30 6.04 1.05 -0.72
N ASN A 31 7.28 1.47 -0.96
CA ASN A 31 7.66 2.13 -2.21
C ASN A 31 7.54 1.20 -3.42
N SER A 32 7.91 -0.07 -3.28
CA SER A 32 7.78 -1.07 -4.35
C SER A 32 6.32 -1.30 -4.72
N GLU A 33 5.44 -1.27 -3.73
CA GLU A 33 4.00 -1.44 -3.91
C GLU A 33 3.42 -0.18 -4.57
N LEU A 34 3.82 1.01 -4.11
CA LEU A 34 3.42 2.29 -4.70
C LEU A 34 3.90 2.48 -6.15
N ALA A 35 5.05 1.94 -6.52
CA ALA A 35 5.57 2.00 -7.89
C ALA A 35 4.71 1.21 -8.89
N LYS A 36 3.93 0.22 -8.43
CA LYS A 36 3.04 -0.56 -9.30
C LYS A 36 1.87 0.24 -9.87
N PHE A 37 1.64 1.45 -9.37
CA PHE A 37 0.66 2.41 -9.89
C PHE A 37 1.09 3.11 -11.18
N GLU A 38 2.36 3.01 -11.57
CA GLU A 38 2.91 3.76 -12.71
C GLU A 38 2.51 3.19 -14.09
N SER A 39 1.89 2.01 -14.13
CA SER A 39 1.39 1.37 -15.35
C SER A 39 -0.13 1.33 -15.35
N GLU A 40 -0.77 2.09 -16.26
CA GLU A 40 -2.20 2.09 -16.61
C GLU A 40 -3.19 2.04 -15.43
N MET A 41 -4.16 2.96 -15.42
CA MET A 41 -5.17 3.04 -14.37
C MET A 41 -6.19 1.90 -14.47
N ASP A 42 -5.74 0.67 -14.22
CA ASP A 42 -6.57 -0.52 -14.00
C ASP A 42 -7.14 -0.44 -12.57
N PRO A 43 -8.47 -0.33 -12.42
CA PRO A 43 -9.13 -0.30 -11.12
C PRO A 43 -8.83 -1.55 -10.29
N CYS A 44 -8.72 -2.73 -10.90
CA CYS A 44 -8.48 -3.98 -10.18
C CYS A 44 -7.09 -4.01 -9.56
N ARG A 45 -6.07 -3.63 -10.34
CA ARG A 45 -4.69 -3.45 -9.86
C ARG A 45 -4.62 -2.43 -8.73
N THR A 46 -5.34 -1.33 -8.82
CA THR A 46 -5.37 -0.29 -7.78
C THR A 46 -5.90 -0.83 -6.44
N VAL A 47 -6.95 -1.65 -6.48
CA VAL A 47 -7.55 -2.28 -5.29
C VAL A 47 -6.53 -3.19 -4.60
N ILE A 48 -5.86 -4.05 -5.37
CA ILE A 48 -4.88 -5.01 -4.82
C ILE A 48 -3.73 -4.27 -4.14
N ILE A 49 -3.17 -3.25 -4.81
CA ILE A 49 -2.05 -2.48 -4.27
C ILE A 49 -2.45 -1.78 -2.98
N THR A 50 -3.63 -1.14 -2.96
CA THR A 50 -4.15 -0.46 -1.76
C THR A 50 -4.36 -1.44 -0.60
N ASN A 51 -4.90 -2.62 -0.85
CA ASN A 51 -5.09 -3.66 0.18
C ASN A 51 -3.76 -4.15 0.77
N ASN A 52 -2.72 -4.30 -0.06
CA ASN A 52 -1.39 -4.63 0.42
C ASN A 52 -0.85 -3.55 1.35
N LEU A 53 -0.97 -2.28 0.96
CA LEU A 53 -0.54 -1.14 1.79
C LEU A 53 -1.30 -1.07 3.13
N ILE A 54 -2.61 -1.31 3.12
CA ILE A 54 -3.42 -1.38 4.34
C ILE A 54 -2.94 -2.50 5.26
N ARG A 55 -2.70 -3.70 4.71
CA ARG A 55 -2.22 -4.84 5.50
C ARG A 55 -0.86 -4.53 6.13
N MET A 56 0.05 -3.91 5.39
CA MET A 56 1.35 -3.48 5.90
C MET A 56 1.21 -2.44 7.02
N GLY A 57 0.38 -1.42 6.82
CA GLY A 57 0.13 -0.37 7.82
C GLY A 57 -0.53 -0.88 9.10
N LYS A 58 -1.41 -1.89 9.01
CA LYS A 58 -2.02 -2.55 10.18
C LYS A 58 -1.04 -3.46 10.93
N ALA A 59 -0.10 -4.08 10.20
CA ALA A 59 0.89 -4.96 10.80
C ALA A 59 2.05 -4.18 11.46
N GLU A 60 2.46 -3.05 10.88
CA GLU A 60 3.66 -2.32 11.29
C GLU A 60 3.47 -0.80 11.33
N VAL A 61 3.75 -0.20 12.49
CA VAL A 61 3.75 1.27 12.68
C VAL A 61 4.67 1.98 11.68
N LYS A 62 5.80 1.35 11.31
CA LYS A 62 6.75 1.89 10.34
C LYS A 62 6.19 1.97 8.91
N ALA A 63 5.25 1.10 8.55
CA ALA A 63 4.56 1.18 7.26
C ALA A 63 3.64 2.42 7.21
N VAL A 64 3.01 2.79 8.33
CA VAL A 64 2.26 4.05 8.44
C VAL A 64 3.19 5.25 8.23
N ASP A 65 4.37 5.24 8.83
CA ASP A 65 5.35 6.33 8.65
C ASP A 65 5.81 6.42 7.18
N ALA A 66 6.02 5.28 6.51
CA ALA A 66 6.36 5.22 5.09
C ALA A 66 5.22 5.77 4.20
N LEU A 67 3.96 5.43 4.50
CA LEU A 67 2.79 5.95 3.81
C LEU A 67 2.63 7.47 3.99
N ILE A 68 2.86 8.00 5.19
CA ILE A 68 2.84 9.44 5.46
C ILE A 68 3.93 10.15 4.66
N ASN A 69 5.15 9.61 4.63
CA ASN A 69 6.24 10.15 3.82
C ASN A 69 5.88 10.17 2.33
N ALA A 70 5.17 9.15 1.84
CA ALA A 70 4.78 9.07 0.44
C ALA A 70 3.83 10.20 0.00
N LEU A 71 2.97 10.71 0.89
CA LEU A 71 2.08 11.85 0.59
C LEU A 71 2.85 13.12 0.25
N THR A 72 3.99 13.34 0.92
CA THR A 72 4.77 14.58 0.84
C THR A 72 5.93 14.50 -0.15
N ASP A 73 6.25 13.31 -0.66
CA ASP A 73 7.34 13.12 -1.60
C ASP A 73 6.98 13.74 -2.97
N THR A 74 7.82 14.66 -3.45
CA THR A 74 7.64 15.33 -4.74
C THR A 74 7.95 14.43 -5.92
N LYS A 75 8.63 13.30 -5.70
CA LYS A 75 8.98 12.31 -6.73
C LYS A 75 7.88 11.30 -6.99
N ILE A 76 6.89 11.21 -6.09
CA ILE A 76 5.80 10.26 -6.17
C ILE A 76 4.64 10.87 -6.96
N SER A 77 4.06 10.08 -7.87
CA SER A 77 2.91 10.47 -8.69
C SER A 77 1.66 10.76 -7.84
N ASN A 78 0.75 11.59 -8.35
CA ASN A 78 -0.53 11.85 -7.66
C ASN A 78 -1.34 10.57 -7.46
N SER A 79 -1.29 9.62 -8.40
CA SER A 79 -1.93 8.31 -8.29
C SER A 79 -1.42 7.54 -7.08
N SER A 80 -0.10 7.40 -6.94
CA SER A 80 0.53 6.74 -5.79
C SER A 80 0.24 7.48 -4.48
N LYS A 81 0.19 8.82 -4.49
CA LYS A 81 -0.24 9.62 -3.32
C LYS A 81 -1.69 9.34 -2.93
N GLY A 82 -2.59 9.23 -3.89
CA GLY A 82 -4.00 8.92 -3.63
C GLY A 82 -4.15 7.55 -2.98
N SER A 83 -3.39 6.56 -3.42
CA SER A 83 -3.39 5.22 -2.83
C SER A 83 -2.82 5.20 -1.42
N ALA A 84 -1.75 5.98 -1.16
CA ALA A 84 -1.23 6.17 0.19
C ALA A 84 -2.28 6.83 1.10
N ALA A 85 -2.95 7.89 0.62
CA ALA A 85 -4.01 8.58 1.36
C ALA A 85 -5.17 7.63 1.68
N MET A 86 -5.63 6.85 0.70
CA MET A 86 -6.67 5.85 0.89
C MET A 86 -6.26 4.81 1.93
N ALA A 87 -5.07 4.23 1.80
CA ALA A 87 -4.57 3.25 2.76
C ALA A 87 -4.54 3.83 4.19
N LEU A 88 -4.07 5.07 4.36
CA LEU A 88 -4.04 5.76 5.65
C LEU A 88 -5.45 5.96 6.25
N GLY A 89 -6.43 6.32 5.42
CA GLY A 89 -7.84 6.40 5.82
C GLY A 89 -8.37 5.07 6.38
N TYR A 90 -8.11 3.96 5.66
CA TYR A 90 -8.49 2.61 6.10
C TYR A 90 -7.73 2.10 7.32
N ILE A 91 -6.48 2.54 7.50
CA ILE A 91 -5.69 2.21 8.68
C ILE A 91 -6.24 2.95 9.90
N GLY A 92 -6.78 4.16 9.73
CA GLY A 92 -7.37 4.94 10.82
C GLY A 92 -6.33 5.58 11.76
N ASN A 93 -5.06 5.68 11.34
CA ASN A 93 -4.01 6.22 12.20
C ASN A 93 -4.02 7.75 12.16
N THR A 94 -4.41 8.38 13.27
CA THR A 94 -4.56 9.84 13.40
C THR A 94 -3.27 10.63 13.14
N ARG A 95 -2.09 9.99 13.21
CA ARG A 95 -0.81 10.63 12.82
C ARG A 95 -0.76 11.07 11.36
N ALA A 96 -1.63 10.53 10.51
CA ALA A 96 -1.74 10.91 9.11
C ALA A 96 -2.48 12.22 8.87
N LEU A 97 -3.30 12.69 9.82
CA LEU A 97 -4.18 13.84 9.64
C LEU A 97 -3.46 15.12 9.18
N PRO A 98 -2.32 15.53 9.76
CA PRO A 98 -1.65 16.75 9.33
C PRO A 98 -1.22 16.72 7.85
N GLU A 99 -0.65 15.60 7.39
CA GLU A 99 -0.16 15.48 6.01
C GLU A 99 -1.30 15.25 5.01
N LEU A 100 -2.37 14.56 5.41
CA LEU A 100 -3.59 14.47 4.60
C LEU A 100 -4.24 15.84 4.41
N GLN A 101 -4.34 16.63 5.49
CA GLN A 101 -4.91 17.98 5.43
C GLN A 101 -4.07 18.89 4.53
N LYS A 102 -2.75 18.90 4.73
CA LYS A 102 -1.83 19.64 3.87
C LYS A 102 -1.96 19.22 2.40
N THR A 103 -2.08 17.92 2.13
CA THR A 103 -2.27 17.41 0.75
C THR A 103 -3.57 17.93 0.14
N ALA A 104 -4.69 17.85 0.88
CA ALA A 104 -5.99 18.33 0.43
C ALA A 104 -6.04 19.85 0.17
N GLU A 105 -5.27 20.62 0.93
CA GLU A 105 -5.20 22.08 0.82
C GLU A 105 -4.25 22.55 -0.28
N SER A 106 -3.15 21.83 -0.53
CA SER A 106 -2.08 22.27 -1.43
C SER A 106 -2.13 21.67 -2.83
N THR A 107 -2.79 20.53 -3.03
CA THR A 107 -2.85 19.88 -4.34
C THR A 107 -3.82 20.60 -5.30
N SER A 108 -3.42 20.73 -6.55
CA SER A 108 -4.30 21.15 -7.65
C SER A 108 -5.07 19.99 -8.29
N ASP A 109 -4.68 18.74 -7.97
CA ASP A 109 -5.31 17.54 -8.47
C ASP A 109 -6.62 17.26 -7.72
N ALA A 110 -7.74 17.39 -8.43
CA ALA A 110 -9.07 17.26 -7.85
C ALA A 110 -9.33 15.87 -7.25
N TRP A 111 -8.75 14.83 -7.84
CA TRP A 111 -8.92 13.46 -7.35
C TRP A 111 -8.12 13.23 -6.07
N LEU A 112 -6.84 13.63 -6.05
CA LEU A 112 -6.00 13.54 -4.87
C LEU A 112 -6.57 14.37 -3.71
N LYS A 113 -7.15 15.54 -4.02
CA LYS A 113 -7.86 16.38 -3.04
C LYS A 113 -9.05 15.63 -2.43
N SER A 114 -9.93 15.09 -3.26
CA SER A 114 -11.12 14.33 -2.80
C SER A 114 -10.72 13.15 -1.94
N ILE A 115 -9.74 12.35 -2.38
CA ILE A 115 -9.30 11.16 -1.65
C ILE A 115 -8.66 11.51 -0.32
N SER A 116 -7.91 12.62 -0.26
CA SER A 116 -7.34 13.09 1.01
C SER A 116 -8.45 13.50 2.00
N GLN A 117 -9.53 14.14 1.52
CA GLN A 117 -10.69 14.52 2.34
C GLN A 117 -11.50 13.30 2.82
N ASP A 118 -11.68 12.31 1.95
CA ASP A 118 -12.34 11.04 2.31
C ASP A 118 -11.52 10.29 3.38
N ALA A 119 -10.19 10.28 3.26
CA ALA A 119 -9.31 9.67 4.24
C ALA A 119 -9.34 10.39 5.60
N ILE A 120 -9.42 11.73 5.61
CA ILE A 120 -9.60 12.52 6.85
C ILE A 120 -10.92 12.15 7.52
N SER A 121 -12.01 12.11 6.74
CA SER A 121 -13.34 11.74 7.24
C SER A 121 -13.37 10.30 7.75
N ALA A 122 -12.63 9.39 7.09
CA ALA A 122 -12.47 8.00 7.53
C ALA A 122 -11.82 7.91 8.91
N ILE A 123 -10.73 8.65 9.12
CA ILE A 123 -10.00 8.67 10.38
C ILE A 123 -10.84 9.32 11.50
N ALA A 124 -11.63 10.34 11.17
CA ALA A 124 -12.54 10.99 12.10
C ALA A 124 -13.71 10.11 12.56
N GLY A 125 -13.97 8.99 11.87
CA GLY A 125 -15.11 8.11 12.12
C GLY A 125 -16.42 8.62 11.50
N ASP A 126 -16.36 9.72 10.76
CA ASP A 126 -17.50 10.30 10.03
C ASP A 126 -17.81 9.52 8.74
N TYR A 127 -16.89 8.64 8.34
CA TYR A 127 -16.99 7.79 7.16
C TYR A 127 -16.40 6.42 7.47
N ASN A 128 -17.17 5.33 7.30
CA ASN A 128 -16.61 3.98 7.35
C ASN A 128 -16.31 3.50 5.92
N PRO A 129 -15.05 3.43 5.51
CA PRO A 129 -14.73 2.95 4.18
C PRO A 129 -14.95 1.42 4.05
N GLY A 130 -15.21 0.70 5.16
CA GLY A 130 -15.42 -0.75 5.26
C GLY A 130 -16.67 -1.33 4.59
N GLU A 131 -17.60 -0.51 4.10
CA GLU A 131 -18.66 -0.96 3.16
C GLU A 131 -18.29 -0.70 1.68
N LYS A 132 -17.21 0.05 1.42
CA LYS A 132 -16.81 0.54 0.09
C LYS A 132 -15.40 0.07 -0.32
N VAL A 133 -14.94 -1.09 0.16
CA VAL A 133 -13.78 -1.79 -0.42
C VAL A 133 -14.20 -2.46 -1.74
N TYR A 134 -14.66 -1.64 -2.68
CA TYR A 134 -14.47 -1.80 -4.11
C TYR A 134 -13.86 -0.46 -4.54
N VAL A 135 -12.55 -0.39 -4.44
CA VAL A 135 -11.78 0.83 -4.62
C VAL A 135 -11.88 1.29 -6.09
N TYR A 136 -12.50 2.47 -6.29
CA TYR A 136 -12.80 3.20 -7.52
C TYR A 136 -13.93 2.67 -8.43
N SER A 137 -15.19 2.90 -7.99
CA SER A 137 -16.20 3.39 -8.92
C SER A 137 -15.88 4.85 -9.30
N PHE A 138 -14.94 5.07 -10.23
CA PHE A 138 -15.05 6.28 -11.03
C PHE A 138 -16.39 6.18 -11.75
N ALA A 139 -17.37 6.96 -11.31
CA ALA A 139 -18.50 7.52 -12.06
C ALA A 139 -18.89 6.90 -13.43
N VAL A 140 -18.92 5.57 -13.58
CA VAL A 140 -19.72 4.91 -14.62
C VAL A 140 -20.97 4.49 -13.89
N LYS A 141 -22.01 5.32 -14.03
CA LYS A 141 -23.38 5.06 -13.59
C LYS A 141 -23.65 3.54 -13.46
N LYS A 142 -23.82 3.09 -12.22
CA LYS A 142 -24.40 1.79 -11.86
C LYS A 142 -23.63 0.55 -12.33
N THR A 143 -22.32 0.42 -12.08
CA THR A 143 -21.61 -0.86 -12.30
C THR A 143 -20.94 -1.38 -11.02
N LYS A 144 -21.14 -2.68 -10.73
CA LYS A 144 -20.36 -3.43 -9.73
C LYS A 144 -19.20 -4.10 -10.46
N MET A 145 -17.97 -3.87 -10.00
CA MET A 145 -16.77 -4.44 -10.62
C MET A 145 -16.22 -5.55 -9.72
N ASP A 146 -16.24 -6.78 -10.20
CA ASP A 146 -15.64 -7.94 -9.53
C ASP A 146 -14.19 -8.08 -9.99
N CYS A 147 -13.26 -7.70 -9.09
CA CYS A 147 -11.82 -7.73 -9.35
C CYS A 147 -11.24 -9.15 -9.26
N GLU A 148 -11.97 -10.12 -8.69
CA GLU A 148 -11.55 -11.53 -8.60
C GLU A 148 -11.92 -12.29 -9.88
N ALA A 149 -13.07 -11.95 -10.49
CA ALA A 149 -13.55 -12.56 -11.73
C ALA A 149 -13.16 -11.79 -13.00
N GLY A 150 -12.69 -10.54 -12.89
CA GLY A 150 -12.38 -9.66 -14.03
C GLY A 150 -13.64 -9.18 -14.77
N THR A 151 -14.80 -9.17 -14.13
CA THR A 151 -16.09 -8.84 -14.74
C THR A 151 -16.70 -7.59 -14.12
N SER A 152 -17.09 -6.63 -14.97
CA SER A 152 -17.95 -5.51 -14.57
C SER A 152 -19.40 -5.83 -14.93
N GLU A 153 -20.30 -5.78 -13.95
CA GLU A 153 -21.74 -5.94 -14.17
C GLU A 153 -22.43 -4.59 -14.06
N ILE A 154 -23.24 -4.24 -15.07
CA ILE A 154 -24.11 -3.06 -15.05
C ILE A 154 -25.35 -3.39 -14.23
N ILE A 155 -25.50 -2.76 -13.07
CA ILE A 155 -26.73 -2.76 -12.28
C ILE A 155 -27.72 -1.85 -13.01
N LYS A 156 -28.84 -2.39 -13.50
CA LYS A 156 -29.89 -1.58 -14.13
C LYS A 156 -30.68 -0.77 -13.12
#